data_AF-A0A965DTU4-F1
#
_entry.id   AF-A0A965DTU4-F1
#
_cell.length_a   1.000
_cell.length_b   1.000
_cell.length_c   1.000
_cell.angle_alpha   90.00
_cell.angle_beta   90.00
_cell.angle_gamma   90.00
#
_symmetry.space_group_name_H-M   'P 1'
#
loop_
_entity.id
_entity.type
_entity.pdbx_description
1 polymer ?
#
loop_
_entity_poly.entity_id
_entity_poly.type
_entity_poly.pdbx_seq_one_letter_code
_entity_poly.pdbx_strand_id
1 'polypeptide(L)'
;MKLEMMNKLYGNFWRKKPKNFSSIGQLLAISTLFLGLILFIGGFPTLAIASQTIKEANAAADTLPLNLQTLPLPESTRILASDGTPIADLYQQNRVEVSIDQISKPMQDFLITMELI
;
A
#
# COMPACT_ATOMS: atom_id res chain seq x y z
N MET A 1 62.56 9.13 30.72
CA MET A 1 62.13 10.19 29.79
C MET A 1 60.83 9.87 29.03
N LYS A 2 60.62 8.66 28.49
CA LYS A 2 59.40 8.27 27.73
C LYS A 2 58.09 8.27 28.55
N LEU A 3 58.18 7.91 29.84
CA LEU A 3 57.03 7.82 30.75
C LEU A 3 56.38 9.17 31.09
N GLU A 4 57.17 10.23 31.25
CA GLU A 4 56.63 11.58 31.49
C GLU A 4 55.91 12.14 30.26
N MET A 5 56.44 11.86 29.06
CA MET A 5 55.84 12.30 27.81
C MET A 5 54.48 11.63 27.58
N MET A 6 54.38 10.33 27.87
CA MET A 6 53.13 9.57 27.77
C MET A 6 52.09 10.05 28.79
N ASN A 7 52.50 10.37 30.02
CA ASN A 7 51.59 10.89 31.05
C ASN A 7 51.08 12.30 30.73
N LYS A 8 51.92 13.15 30.11
CA LYS A 8 51.54 14.49 29.66
C LYS A 8 50.56 14.46 28.47
N LEU A 9 50.73 13.49 27.57
CA LEU A 9 49.83 13.27 26.43
C LEU A 9 48.46 12.73 26.87
N TYR A 10 48.42 11.73 27.76
CA TYR A 10 47.17 11.18 28.25
C TYR A 10 46.45 12.10 29.24
N GLY A 11 47.17 12.86 30.07
CA GLY A 11 46.58 13.73 31.09
C GLY A 11 45.92 15.01 30.56
N ASN A 12 46.38 15.52 29.40
CA ASN A 12 45.82 16.74 28.80
C ASN A 12 44.63 16.50 27.88
N PHE A 13 44.51 15.30 27.30
CA PHE A 13 43.41 14.94 26.40
C PHE A 13 42.06 14.88 27.13
N TRP A 14 42.05 14.31 28.34
CA TRP A 14 40.85 14.11 29.17
C TRP A 14 40.48 15.31 30.06
N ARG A 15 41.23 16.42 30.01
CA ARG A 15 41.01 17.62 30.84
C ARG A 15 40.30 18.78 30.15
N LYS A 16 39.78 18.58 28.93
CA LYS A 16 38.92 19.58 28.29
C LYS A 16 37.49 19.47 28.84
N LYS A 17 37.22 20.19 29.94
CA LYS A 17 35.83 20.44 30.36
C LYS A 17 35.10 21.21 29.25
N PRO A 18 33.88 20.80 28.84
CA PRO A 18 33.11 21.55 27.84
C PRO A 18 32.89 22.96 28.38
N LYS A 19 33.42 23.96 27.70
CA LYS A 19 33.55 25.30 28.28
C LYS A 19 32.24 26.08 28.36
N ASN A 20 31.16 25.66 27.71
CA ASN A 20 29.90 26.43 27.69
C ASN A 20 28.67 25.51 27.66
N PHE A 21 27.96 25.36 28.79
CA PHE A 21 26.63 24.71 28.84
C PHE A 21 25.60 25.43 27.94
N SER A 22 25.81 26.74 27.70
CA SER A 22 25.03 27.55 26.75
C SER A 22 25.08 27.02 25.32
N SER A 23 26.15 26.33 24.92
CA SER A 23 26.29 25.81 23.56
C SER A 23 25.41 24.59 23.30
N ILE A 24 25.06 23.82 24.34
CA ILE A 24 24.11 22.70 24.22
C ILE A 24 22.69 23.23 23.96
N GLY A 25 22.30 24.29 24.67
CA GLY A 25 21.00 24.94 24.49
C GLY A 25 20.87 25.58 23.11
N GLN A 26 21.94 26.21 22.61
CA GLN A 26 22.00 26.75 21.25
C GLN A 26 21.88 25.67 20.19
N LEU A 27 22.54 24.52 20.38
CA LEU A 27 22.49 23.41 19.43
C LEU A 27 21.09 22.77 19.38
N LEU A 28 20.43 22.62 20.52
CA LEU A 28 19.05 22.14 20.60
C LEU A 28 18.07 23.13 19.95
N ALA A 29 18.23 24.43 20.18
CA ALA A 29 17.40 25.46 19.56
C ALA A 29 17.55 25.50 18.03
N ILE A 30 18.77 25.32 17.52
CA ILE A 30 19.02 25.23 16.08
C ILE A 30 18.41 23.93 15.52
N SER A 31 18.56 22.80 16.23
CA SER A 31 18.02 21.50 15.80
C SER A 31 16.49 21.49 15.71
N THR A 32 15.78 22.06 16.68
CA THR A 32 14.31 22.14 16.66
C THR A 32 13.80 23.06 15.56
N LEU A 33 14.51 24.15 15.26
CA LEU A 33 14.20 25.05 14.14
C LEU A 33 14.29 24.32 12.79
N PHE A 34 15.37 23.57 12.57
CA PHE A 34 15.54 22.77 11.34
C PHE A 34 14.50 21.67 11.20
N LEU A 35 14.17 20.97 12.29
CA LEU A 35 13.12 19.96 12.28
C LEU A 35 11.75 20.56 11.96
N GLY A 36 11.43 21.72 12.54
CA GLY A 36 10.20 22.45 12.23
C GLY A 36 10.12 22.89 10.76
N LEU A 37 11.24 23.34 10.18
CA LEU A 37 11.31 23.74 8.77
C LEU A 37 11.10 22.54 7.83
N ILE A 38 11.71 21.39 8.12
CA ILE A 38 11.55 20.15 7.34
C ILE A 38 10.08 19.68 7.39
N LEU A 39 9.47 19.71 8.57
CA LEU A 39 8.06 19.34 8.74
C LEU A 39 7.11 20.31 8.04
N PHE A 40 7.41 21.61 8.04
CA PHE A 40 6.62 22.62 7.33
C PHE A 40 6.67 22.44 5.80
N ILE A 41 7.85 22.12 5.25
CA ILE A 41 8.03 21.98 3.79
C ILE A 41 7.48 20.63 3.29
N GLY A 42 7.65 19.53 4.03
CA GLY A 42 7.32 18.18 3.55
C GLY A 42 6.34 17.35 4.40
N GLY A 43 6.17 17.67 5.68
CA GLY A 43 5.41 16.84 6.63
C GLY A 43 3.90 17.04 6.57
N PHE A 44 3.43 18.27 6.39
CA PHE A 44 1.99 18.57 6.36
C PHE A 44 1.27 18.20 5.05
N PRO A 45 1.86 18.41 3.85
CA PRO A 45 1.16 18.10 2.60
C PRO A 45 0.94 16.60 2.39
N THR A 46 1.88 15.76 2.85
CA THR A 46 1.86 14.31 2.64
C THR A 46 0.77 13.62 3.48
N LEU A 47 0.56 14.07 4.72
CA LEU A 47 -0.55 13.59 5.57
C LEU A 47 -1.91 14.06 5.04
N ALA A 48 -1.99 15.25 4.44
CA ALA A 48 -3.22 15.75 3.84
C ALA A 48 -3.63 14.92 2.61
N ILE A 49 -2.69 14.53 1.74
CA ILE A 49 -2.96 13.71 0.56
C ILE A 49 -3.44 12.30 0.96
N ALA A 50 -2.85 11.71 2.01
CA ALA A 50 -3.30 10.41 2.53
C ALA A 50 -4.74 10.43 3.09
N SER A 51 -5.24 11.58 3.55
CA SER A 51 -6.60 11.70 4.09
C SER A 51 -7.69 11.73 3.00
N GLN A 52 -7.33 12.11 1.78
CA GLN A 52 -8.27 12.20 0.66
C GLN A 52 -8.49 10.82 0.00
N THR A 53 -7.42 10.04 -0.15
CA THR A 53 -7.49 8.68 -0.72
C THR A 53 -8.34 7.73 0.13
N ILE A 54 -8.32 7.88 1.46
CA ILE A 54 -9.18 7.09 2.36
C ILE A 54 -10.67 7.40 2.15
N LYS A 55 -11.03 8.67 1.88
CA LYS A 55 -12.43 9.06 1.64
C LYS A 55 -12.95 8.53 0.31
N GLU A 56 -12.10 8.53 -0.71
CA GLU A 56 -12.43 8.01 -2.04
C GLU A 56 -12.62 6.48 -2.02
N ALA A 57 -11.80 5.75 -1.25
CA ALA A 57 -11.96 4.31 -1.07
C ALA A 57 -13.28 3.95 -0.35
N ASN A 58 -13.64 4.68 0.71
CA ASN A 58 -14.91 4.47 1.41
C ASN A 58 -16.13 4.85 0.55
N ALA A 59 -16.04 5.96 -0.19
CA ALA A 59 -17.11 6.37 -1.11
C ALA A 59 -17.30 5.35 -2.24
N ALA A 60 -16.22 4.76 -2.77
CA ALA A 60 -16.31 3.68 -3.75
C ALA A 60 -17.01 2.44 -3.18
N ALA A 61 -16.71 2.06 -1.94
CA ALA A 61 -17.40 0.97 -1.25
C ALA A 61 -18.90 1.25 -1.02
N ASP A 62 -19.25 2.48 -0.64
CA ASP A 62 -20.65 2.89 -0.43
C ASP A 62 -21.45 3.01 -1.75
N THR A 63 -20.78 3.22 -2.89
CA THR A 63 -21.41 3.26 -4.21
C THR A 63 -21.69 1.88 -4.80
N LEU A 64 -21.15 0.82 -4.21
CA LEU A 64 -21.50 -0.53 -4.61
C LEU A 64 -22.96 -0.77 -4.23
N PRO A 65 -23.85 -1.01 -5.21
CA PRO A 65 -25.27 -1.22 -4.90
C PRO A 65 -25.39 -2.42 -3.95
N LEU A 66 -26.03 -2.20 -2.80
CA LEU A 66 -26.25 -3.22 -1.75
C LEU A 66 -26.97 -4.47 -2.28
N ASN A 67 -27.64 -4.31 -3.43
CA ASN A 67 -28.16 -5.39 -4.24
C ASN A 67 -27.32 -5.46 -5.52
N LEU A 68 -26.34 -6.36 -5.53
CA LEU A 68 -25.84 -6.96 -6.76
C LEU A 68 -27.06 -7.55 -7.47
N GLN A 69 -27.58 -6.85 -8.48
CA GLN A 69 -28.65 -7.39 -9.30
C GLN A 69 -28.12 -8.70 -9.87
N THR A 70 -28.63 -9.82 -9.36
CA THR A 70 -28.42 -11.11 -9.97
C THR A 70 -29.14 -11.02 -11.30
N LEU A 71 -28.38 -10.80 -12.37
CA LEU A 71 -28.89 -10.92 -13.72
C LEU A 71 -29.62 -12.26 -13.81
N PRO A 72 -30.77 -12.32 -14.49
CA PRO A 72 -31.45 -13.59 -14.73
C PRO A 72 -30.45 -14.58 -15.33
N LEU A 73 -30.63 -15.87 -15.01
CA LEU A 73 -29.75 -16.93 -15.51
C LEU A 73 -29.54 -16.75 -17.04
N PRO A 74 -28.32 -16.97 -17.55
CA PRO A 74 -28.04 -16.85 -18.97
C PRO A 74 -28.92 -17.83 -19.76
N GLU A 75 -29.88 -17.28 -20.50
CA GLU A 75 -30.75 -18.03 -21.40
C GLU A 75 -30.07 -18.20 -22.76
N SER A 76 -30.00 -19.44 -23.25
CA SER A 76 -29.49 -19.78 -24.58
C SER A 76 -30.61 -20.40 -25.41
N THR A 77 -30.85 -19.85 -26.60
CA THR A 77 -31.82 -20.42 -27.55
C THR A 77 -31.09 -21.25 -28.59
N ARG A 78 -31.47 -22.53 -28.71
CA ARG A 78 -30.91 -23.44 -29.72
C ARG A 78 -31.81 -23.55 -30.94
N ILE A 79 -31.28 -23.22 -32.10
CA ILE A 79 -31.95 -23.39 -33.40
C ILE A 79 -31.66 -24.80 -33.91
N LEU A 80 -32.71 -25.59 -34.13
CA LEU A 80 -32.65 -26.95 -34.66
C LEU A 80 -33.24 -26.98 -36.08
N ALA A 81 -32.66 -27.81 -36.96
CA ALA A 81 -33.25 -28.20 -38.24
C ALA A 81 -34.47 -29.11 -38.03
N SER A 82 -35.25 -29.35 -39.09
CA SER A 82 -36.46 -30.18 -39.02
C SER A 82 -36.20 -31.64 -38.65
N ASP A 83 -34.97 -32.11 -38.84
CA ASP A 83 -34.47 -33.44 -38.47
C ASP A 83 -33.89 -33.48 -37.04
N GLY A 84 -33.87 -32.35 -36.32
CA GLY A 84 -33.29 -32.20 -34.98
C GLY A 84 -31.81 -31.83 -34.96
N THR A 85 -31.15 -31.65 -36.13
CA THR A 85 -29.73 -31.28 -36.20
C THR A 85 -29.54 -29.83 -35.72
N PRO A 86 -28.62 -29.53 -34.78
CA PRO A 86 -28.38 -28.15 -34.33
C PRO A 86 -27.74 -27.31 -35.44
N ILE A 87 -28.30 -26.13 -35.68
CA ILE A 87 -27.81 -25.15 -36.67
C ILE A 87 -26.99 -24.07 -35.97
N ALA A 88 -27.51 -23.51 -34.87
CA ALA A 88 -26.86 -22.43 -34.14
C ALA A 88 -27.40 -22.29 -32.71
N ASP A 89 -26.54 -21.79 -31.82
CA ASP A 89 -26.90 -21.38 -30.47
C ASP A 89 -26.85 -19.84 -30.39
N LEU A 90 -27.96 -19.22 -29.97
CA LEU A 90 -28.06 -17.78 -29.76
C LEU A 90 -27.96 -17.50 -28.26
N TYR A 91 -26.97 -16.69 -27.89
CA TYR A 91 -26.74 -16.26 -26.51
C TYR A 91 -26.39 -14.78 -26.47
N GLN A 92 -26.85 -14.10 -25.43
CA GLN A 92 -26.36 -12.76 -25.12
C GLN A 92 -25.05 -12.81 -24.32
N GLN A 93 -24.91 -13.83 -23.47
CA GLN A 93 -23.70 -14.12 -22.72
C GLN A 93 -23.42 -15.63 -22.75
N ASN A 94 -22.22 -16.01 -23.19
CA ASN A 94 -21.75 -17.37 -23.09
C ASN A 94 -21.09 -17.58 -21.71
N ARG A 95 -21.92 -17.74 -20.68
CA ARG A 95 -21.47 -18.00 -19.31
C ARG A 95 -22.08 -19.31 -18.82
N VAL A 96 -21.22 -20.15 -18.22
CA VAL A 96 -21.62 -21.35 -17.49
C VAL A 96 -21.29 -21.09 -16.03
N GLU A 97 -22.30 -21.12 -15.18
CA GLU A 97 -22.11 -20.99 -13.73
C GLU A 97 -21.58 -22.31 -13.16
N VAL A 98 -20.44 -22.22 -12.48
CA VAL A 98 -19.79 -23.34 -11.81
C VAL A 98 -19.41 -22.91 -10.40
N SER A 99 -19.48 -23.85 -9.45
CA SER A 99 -19.03 -23.60 -8.09
C SER A 99 -17.50 -23.67 -8.00
N ILE A 100 -16.91 -23.01 -7.00
CA ILE A 100 -15.44 -22.86 -6.91
C ILE A 100 -14.70 -24.20 -6.81
N ASP A 101 -15.32 -25.21 -6.21
CA ASP A 101 -14.82 -26.58 -6.07
C ASP A 101 -14.73 -27.33 -7.42
N GLN A 102 -15.44 -26.86 -8.46
CA GLN A 102 -15.38 -27.41 -9.82
C GLN A 102 -14.24 -26.79 -10.65
N ILE A 103 -13.61 -25.71 -10.15
CA ILE A 103 -12.47 -25.07 -10.82
C ILE A 103 -11.19 -25.81 -10.42
N SER A 104 -10.31 -26.09 -11.39
CA SER A 104 -9.04 -26.77 -11.11
C SER A 104 -8.16 -25.99 -10.14
N LYS A 105 -7.44 -26.70 -9.26
CA LYS A 105 -6.55 -26.07 -8.26
C LYS A 105 -5.52 -25.10 -8.87
N PRO A 106 -4.86 -25.42 -10.01
CA PRO A 106 -3.93 -24.49 -10.65
C PRO A 106 -4.58 -23.18 -11.11
N MET A 107 -5.85 -23.22 -11.56
CA MET A 107 -6.57 -22.02 -11.99
C MET A 107 -6.97 -21.15 -10.80
N GLN A 108 -7.40 -21.76 -9.69
CA GLN A 108 -7.67 -21.04 -8.45
C GLN A 108 -6.41 -20.33 -7.94
N ASP A 109 -5.27 -21.04 -7.89
CA ASP A 109 -4.00 -20.50 -7.42
C ASP A 109 -3.49 -19.36 -8.33
N PHE A 110 -3.70 -19.47 -9.64
CA PHE A 110 -3.39 -18.40 -10.60
C PHE A 110 -4.20 -17.12 -10.35
N LEU A 111 -5.52 -17.25 -10.14
CA LEU A 111 -6.38 -16.10 -9.84
C LEU A 111 -5.94 -15.41 -8.54
N ILE A 112 -5.65 -16.18 -7.50
CA ILE A 112 -5.12 -15.64 -6.23
C ILE A 112 -3.80 -14.91 -6.45
N THR A 113 -2.93 -15.43 -7.30
CA THR A 113 -1.62 -14.84 -7.58
C THR A 113 -1.74 -13.54 -8.39
N MET A 114 -2.68 -13.46 -9.34
CA MET A 114 -2.90 -12.24 -10.14
C MET A 114 -3.42 -11.05 -9.32
N GLU A 115 -4.26 -11.31 -8.30
CA GLU A 115 -4.80 -10.27 -7.41
C GLU A 115 -3.77 -9.73 -6.41
N LEU A 116 -2.64 -10.43 -6.22
CA LEU A 116 -1.56 -10.04 -5.31
C LEU A 116 -0.41 -9.28 -5.99
N ILE A 117 -0.53 -8.93 -7.28
CA ILE A 117 0.42 -8.12 -8.05
C ILE A 117 0.05 -6.64 -7.95
#